data_AF-A0A7X2FUV8-F1
#
_entry.id   AF-A0A7X2FUV8-F1
#
_cell.length_a   1.000
_cell.length_b   1.000
_cell.length_c   1.000
_cell.angle_alpha   90.00
_cell.angle_beta   90.00
_cell.angle_gamma   90.00
#
_symmetry.space_group_name_H-M   'P 1'
#
loop_
_entity.id
_entity.type
_entity.pdbx_description
1 polymer ?
#
loop_
_entity_poly.entity_id
_entity_poly.type
_entity_poly.pdbx_seq_one_letter_code
_entity_poly.pdbx_strand_id
1 'polypeptide(L)'
;MRNGLGPYDLYADLGCAGDFTAGPFTAACATYREACSATGKAMGIHQVDPDMDALNGRLQEGYRFIAYGTDTEATRKALGGFRDIGGRS
;
A
#
# COMPACT_ATOMS: atom_id res chain seq x y z
N MET A 1 12.25 -10.39 -13.93
CA MET A 1 11.05 -10.68 -13.12
C MET A 1 10.88 -9.57 -12.09
N ARG A 2 9.66 -9.08 -11.90
CA ARG A 2 9.29 -8.08 -10.87
C ARG A 2 8.61 -8.84 -9.73
N ASN A 3 8.90 -8.49 -8.48
CA ASN A 3 8.23 -9.07 -7.31
C ASN A 3 7.23 -8.04 -6.78
N GLY A 4 5.98 -8.41 -6.52
CA GLY A 4 4.97 -7.53 -5.93
C GLY A 4 4.56 -8.00 -4.54
N LEU A 5 4.37 -7.07 -3.61
CA LEU A 5 3.88 -7.32 -2.25
C LEU A 5 2.51 -6.65 -2.06
N GLY A 6 1.51 -7.44 -1.69
CA GLY A 6 0.20 -6.96 -1.24
C GLY A 6 0.22 -6.78 0.27
N PRO A 7 0.23 -5.54 0.81
CA PRO A 7 0.43 -5.34 2.24
C PRO A 7 -0.81 -5.76 3.06
N TYR A 8 -2.00 -5.72 2.44
CA TYR A 8 -3.26 -6.17 3.04
C TYR A 8 -3.31 -7.69 3.21
N ASP A 9 -2.97 -8.42 2.15
CA ASP A 9 -2.90 -9.88 2.21
C ASP A 9 -1.81 -10.32 3.21
N LEU A 10 -0.65 -9.65 3.19
CA LEU A 10 0.47 -9.97 4.07
C LEU A 10 0.14 -9.77 5.56
N TYR A 11 -0.45 -8.63 5.95
CA TYR A 11 -0.80 -8.44 7.36
C TYR A 11 -1.88 -9.44 7.81
N ALA A 12 -2.74 -9.88 6.88
CA ALA A 12 -3.89 -10.72 7.20
C ALA A 12 -3.42 -12.15 7.47
N ASP A 13 -2.52 -12.64 6.63
CA ASP A 13 -1.81 -13.91 6.81
C ASP A 13 -0.97 -13.92 8.10
N LEU A 14 -0.45 -12.76 8.51
CA LEU A 14 0.32 -12.59 9.75
C LEU A 14 -0.56 -12.38 11.00
N GLY A 15 -1.88 -12.33 10.84
CA GLY A 15 -2.82 -12.14 11.96
C GLY A 15 -2.81 -10.74 12.58
N CYS A 16 -2.23 -9.75 11.90
CA CYS A 16 -2.14 -8.36 12.36
C CYS A 16 -2.98 -7.42 11.48
N ALA A 17 -4.23 -7.82 11.23
CA ALA A 17 -5.11 -7.13 10.30
C ALA A 17 -5.36 -5.67 10.64
N GLY A 18 -5.01 -4.78 9.71
CA GLY A 18 -5.14 -3.33 9.88
C GLY A 18 -4.00 -2.65 10.66
N ASP A 19 -2.99 -3.41 11.09
CA ASP A 19 -1.82 -2.87 11.79
C ASP A 19 -0.54 -3.01 10.95
N PHE A 20 -0.22 -1.92 10.23
CA PHE A 20 1.02 -1.81 9.45
C PHE A 20 2.27 -1.57 10.30
N THR A 21 2.13 -1.37 11.62
CA THR A 21 3.25 -1.17 12.55
C THR A 21 3.61 -2.45 13.31
N ALA A 22 2.79 -3.50 13.18
CA ALA A 22 3.01 -4.77 13.82
C ALA A 22 4.41 -5.33 13.53
N GLY A 23 5.11 -5.79 14.57
CA GLY A 23 6.44 -6.40 14.47
C GLY A 23 6.52 -7.50 13.39
N PRO A 24 5.57 -8.44 13.31
CA PRO A 24 5.55 -9.46 12.27
C PRO A 24 5.47 -8.88 10.85
N PHE A 25 4.63 -7.87 10.63
CA PHE A 25 4.46 -7.23 9.32
C PHE A 25 5.73 -6.49 8.89
N THR A 26 6.29 -5.68 9.79
CA THR A 26 7.52 -4.92 9.51
C THR A 26 8.72 -5.84 9.27
N ALA A 27 8.84 -6.94 10.02
CA ALA A 27 9.85 -7.96 9.81
C ALA A 27 9.69 -8.67 8.45
N ALA A 28 8.47 -9.05 8.08
CA ALA A 28 8.20 -9.67 6.78
C ALA A 28 8.55 -8.72 5.61
N CYS A 29 8.22 -7.43 5.74
CA CYS A 29 8.62 -6.42 4.76
C CYS A 29 10.14 -6.29 4.65
N ALA A 30 10.87 -6.36 5.77
CA ALA A 30 12.34 -6.35 5.76
C ALA A 30 12.91 -7.56 5.01
N THR A 31 12.45 -8.76 5.33
CA THR A 31 12.85 -10.00 4.63
C THR A 31 12.59 -9.92 3.12
N TYR A 32 11.43 -9.40 2.72
CA TYR A 32 11.11 -9.19 1.31
C TYR A 32 12.09 -8.23 0.62
N ARG A 33 12.43 -7.10 1.28
CA ARG A 33 13.39 -6.13 0.74
C ARG A 33 14.78 -6.74 0.59
N GLU A 34 15.25 -7.48 1.60
CA GLU A 34 16.55 -8.16 1.56
C GLU A 34 16.62 -9.18 0.42
N ALA A 35 15.58 -10.00 0.25
CA ALA A 35 15.52 -10.99 -0.83
C ALA A 35 15.50 -10.33 -2.24
N CYS A 36 14.79 -9.22 -2.39
CA CYS A 36 14.76 -8.48 -3.67
C CYS A 36 16.12 -7.84 -3.96
N SER A 37 16.76 -7.24 -2.96
CA SER A 37 18.09 -6.65 -3.06
C SER A 37 19.15 -7.70 -3.44
N ALA A 38 19.19 -8.83 -2.73
CA ALA A 38 20.14 -9.91 -2.98
C ALA A 38 20.02 -10.53 -4.38
N THR A 39 18.85 -10.44 -5.01
CA THR A 39 18.60 -10.99 -6.34
C THR A 39 18.52 -9.94 -7.45
N GLY A 40 18.75 -8.66 -7.13
CA GLY A 40 18.65 -7.54 -8.07
C GLY A 40 17.26 -7.32 -8.68
N LYS A 41 16.21 -7.87 -8.06
CA LYS A 41 14.84 -7.77 -8.58
C LYS A 41 14.18 -6.46 -8.13
N ALA A 42 13.45 -5.83 -9.04
CA ALA A 42 12.69 -4.62 -8.72
C ALA A 42 11.54 -4.95 -7.74
N MET A 43 11.46 -4.14 -6.68
CA MET A 43 10.43 -4.23 -5.64
C MET A 43 9.16 -3.51 -6.07
N GLY A 44 8.02 -4.10 -5.76
CA GLY A 44 6.71 -3.50 -5.97
C GLY A 44 5.79 -3.66 -4.78
N ILE A 45 4.89 -2.69 -4.57
CA ILE A 45 3.93 -2.67 -3.46
C ILE A 45 2.59 -2.08 -3.91
N HIS A 46 1.50 -2.56 -3.32
CA HIS A 46 0.17 -1.95 -3.48
C HIS A 46 -0.15 -1.03 -2.32
N GLN A 47 -0.19 0.28 -2.57
CA GLN A 47 -0.67 1.28 -1.65
C GLN A 47 -2.13 1.58 -1.99
N VAL A 48 -3.07 1.10 -1.18
CA VAL A 48 -4.52 1.20 -1.47
C VAL A 48 -5.04 2.61 -1.24
N ASP A 49 -4.60 3.30 -0.18
CA ASP A 49 -4.97 4.69 0.05
C ASP A 49 -3.95 5.65 -0.58
N PRO A 50 -4.38 6.53 -1.50
CA PRO A 50 -3.50 7.53 -2.07
C PRO A 50 -3.12 8.56 -1.00
N ASP A 51 -1.87 8.47 -0.55
CA ASP A 51 -1.19 9.36 0.39
C ASP A 51 0.22 9.65 -0.16
N MET A 52 0.53 10.94 -0.32
CA MET A 52 1.78 11.39 -0.92
C MET A 52 2.99 11.17 -0.01
N ASP A 53 2.81 11.27 1.32
CA ASP A 53 3.91 11.08 2.26
C ASP A 53 4.31 9.61 2.31
N ALA A 54 3.33 8.71 2.36
CA ALA A 54 3.56 7.27 2.21
C ALA A 54 4.22 6.92 0.87
N LEU A 55 3.77 7.51 -0.25
CA LEU A 55 4.37 7.28 -1.57
C LEU A 55 5.85 7.67 -1.58
N ASN A 56 6.17 8.86 -1.07
CA ASN A 56 7.54 9.35 -0.98
C ASN A 56 8.41 8.42 -0.11
N GLY A 57 7.88 7.93 1.01
CA GLY A 57 8.55 6.93 1.84
C GLY A 57 8.86 5.65 1.05
N ARG A 58 7.90 5.12 0.28
CA ARG A 58 8.12 3.91 -0.55
C ARG A 58 9.16 4.13 -1.65
N LEU A 59 9.19 5.31 -2.27
CA LEU A 59 10.22 5.65 -3.24
C LEU A 59 11.62 5.66 -2.60
N GLN A 60 11.75 6.21 -1.39
CA GLN A 60 13.01 6.21 -0.62
C GLN A 60 13.43 4.80 -0.18
N GLU A 61 12.47 3.92 0.12
CA GLU A 61 12.69 2.50 0.40
C GLU A 61 13.11 1.68 -0.84
N GLY A 62 13.12 2.28 -2.04
CA GLY A 62 13.58 1.66 -3.28
C GLY A 62 12.49 0.91 -4.05
N TYR A 63 11.20 1.10 -3.72
CA TYR A 63 10.11 0.54 -4.52
C TYR A 63 10.03 1.23 -5.88
N ARG A 64 9.96 0.44 -6.95
CA ARG A 64 9.99 0.93 -8.34
C ARG A 64 8.68 0.69 -9.09
N PHE A 65 7.77 -0.07 -8.51
CA PHE A 65 6.44 -0.32 -9.03
C PHE A 65 5.43 -0.20 -7.89
N ILE A 66 4.74 0.93 -7.83
CA ILE A 66 3.80 1.24 -6.76
C ILE A 66 2.41 1.32 -7.39
N ALA A 67 1.54 0.35 -7.09
CA ALA A 67 0.13 0.48 -7.40
C ALA A 67 -0.45 1.48 -6.39
N TYR A 68 -0.83 2.67 -6.84
CA TYR A 68 -1.20 3.81 -6.01
C TYR A 68 -2.69 4.10 -6.13
N GLY A 69 -3.47 3.52 -5.22
CA GLY A 69 -4.92 3.61 -5.22
C GLY A 69 -5.62 2.49 -5.99
N THR A 70 -6.94 2.45 -5.83
CA THR A 70 -7.86 1.65 -6.64
C THR A 70 -8.87 2.56 -7.33
N ASP A 71 -9.44 2.08 -8.44
CA ASP A 71 -10.53 2.76 -9.16
C ASP A 71 -11.76 3.00 -8.27
N THR A 72 -12.05 2.05 -7.40
CA THR A 72 -13.17 2.08 -6.45
C THR A 72 -12.95 3.18 -5.40
N GLU A 73 -11.73 3.32 -4.86
CA GLU A 73 -11.42 4.40 -3.92
C GLU A 73 -11.40 5.78 -4.61
N ALA A 74 -10.88 5.87 -5.82
CA ALA A 74 -10.95 7.11 -6.61
C ALA A 74 -12.41 7.53 -6.87
N THR A 75 -13.26 6.57 -7.27
CA THR A 75 -14.69 6.80 -7.51
C THR A 75 -15.42 7.18 -6.22
N ARG A 76 -15.14 6.50 -5.11
CA ARG A 76 -15.71 6.82 -3.79
C ARG A 76 -15.36 8.24 -3.36
N LYS A 77 -14.08 8.65 -3.48
CA LYS A 77 -13.64 10.01 -3.14
C LYS A 77 -14.29 11.07 -4.03
N ALA A 78 -14.40 10.82 -5.34
CA ALA A 78 -15.05 11.73 -6.28
C ALA A 78 -16.56 11.91 -5.96
N LEU A 79 -17.23 10.84 -5.55
CA LEU A 79 -18.66 10.87 -5.20
C LEU A 79 -18.92 11.33 -3.76
N GLY A 80 -17.91 11.32 -2.88
CA GLY A 80 -18.05 11.75 -1.49
C GLY A 80 -18.58 13.17 -1.32
N GLY A 81 -18.19 14.09 -2.23
CA GLY A 81 -18.68 15.47 -2.23
C GLY A 81 -20.16 15.64 -2.60
N PHE A 82 -20.81 14.60 -3.16
CA PHE A 82 -22.24 14.64 -3.46
C PHE A 82 -23.14 14.39 -2.24
N ARG A 83 -22.62 13.81 -1.15
CA ARG A 83 -23.41 13.63 0.10
C ARG A 83 -23.86 14.96 0.72
N ASP A 84 -23.09 16.03 0.52
CA ASP A 84 -23.40 17.34 1.08
C ASP A 84 -24.46 18.12 0.28
N ILE A 85 -24.77 17.68 -0.94
CA ILE A 85 -25.77 18.33 -1.82
C ILE A 85 -27.21 17.89 -1.44
N GLY A 86 -27.37 16.73 -0.80
CA GLY A 86 -28.67 16.22 -0.34
C GLY A 86 -29.10 16.70 1.04
N GLY A 87 -28.22 17.38 1.78
CA GLY A 87 -28.45 17.87 3.16
C GLY A 87 -28.95 19.31 3.26
N ARG A 88 -29.71 19.79 2.27
CA ARG A 88 -30.39 21.10 2.33
C ARG A 88 -31.90 20.93 2.16
N SER A 89 -32.57 20.80 3.31
CA SER A 89 -33.90 21.32 3.62
C SER A 89 -34.03 21.44 5.12
#